data_AF-A0AAP8N880-F1
#
_entry.id   AF-A0AAP8N880-F1
#
_cell.length_a   1.000
_cell.length_b   1.000
_cell.length_c   1.000
_cell.angle_alpha   90.00
_cell.angle_beta   90.00
_cell.angle_gamma   90.00
#
_symmetry.space_group_name_H-M   'P 1'
#
loop_
_entity.id
_entity.type
_entity.pdbx_description
1 polymer ?
#
loop_
_entity_poly.entity_id
_entity_poly.type
_entity_poly.pdbx_seq_one_letter_code
_entity_poly.pdbx_strand_id
1 'polypeptide(L)'
;DHLRKQSSLLNKASISTIHSFCTEVIRSNYYLLELDPNFRTAEEIEIKLLMDEVLEELLEAEYSDEANEHFFDFVDRYTSDRDDSDLPSLILKLYRHAISNPNPNQFLQSFVNQYDVMGK
;
A
#
# COMPACT_ATOMS: atom_id res chain seq x y z
N ASP A 1 -17.43 45.97 -4.13
CA ASP A 1 -17.44 45.09 -2.94
C ASP A 1 -17.22 43.61 -3.21
N HIS A 2 -17.87 43.02 -4.22
CA HIS A 2 -17.71 41.59 -4.53
C HIS A 2 -16.25 41.15 -4.73
N LEU A 3 -15.46 41.88 -5.52
CA LEU A 3 -14.05 41.55 -5.78
C LEU A 3 -13.15 41.64 -4.53
N ARG A 4 -13.41 42.59 -3.63
CA ARG A 4 -12.67 42.70 -2.35
C ARG A 4 -12.99 41.50 -1.44
N LYS A 5 -14.25 41.06 -1.42
CA LYS A 5 -14.66 39.83 -0.71
C LYS A 5 -14.01 38.58 -1.31
N GLN A 6 -13.99 38.44 -2.63
CA GLN A 6 -13.33 37.30 -3.30
C GLN A 6 -11.81 37.30 -3.09
N SER A 7 -11.17 38.47 -3.13
CA SER A 7 -9.74 38.61 -2.83
C SER A 7 -9.40 38.18 -1.40
N SER A 8 -10.26 38.50 -0.41
CA SER A 8 -10.10 38.01 0.97
C SER A 8 -10.32 36.49 1.10
N LEU A 9 -11.14 35.89 0.24
CA LEU A 9 -11.43 34.45 0.26
C LEU A 9 -10.36 33.63 -0.47
N LEU A 10 -9.47 34.25 -1.24
CA LEU A 10 -8.44 33.57 -2.02
C LEU A 10 -7.51 32.72 -1.12
N ASN A 11 -7.15 33.22 0.07
CA ASN A 11 -6.34 32.48 1.05
C ASN A 11 -7.07 31.27 1.65
N LYS A 12 -8.41 31.20 1.53
CA LYS A 12 -9.25 30.08 1.97
C LYS A 12 -9.72 29.20 0.81
N ALA A 13 -9.40 29.58 -0.43
CA ALA A 13 -9.78 28.80 -1.60
C ALA A 13 -8.94 27.53 -1.64
N SER A 14 -9.57 26.40 -1.95
CA SER A 14 -8.90 25.09 -2.05
C SER A 14 -8.11 24.94 -3.35
N ILE A 15 -7.16 25.85 -3.60
CA ILE A 15 -6.25 25.81 -4.73
C ILE A 15 -5.01 25.04 -4.28
N SER A 16 -5.01 23.73 -4.48
CA SER A 16 -3.96 22.84 -3.97
C SER A 16 -3.82 21.58 -4.83
N THR A 17 -2.85 20.73 -4.51
CA THR A 17 -2.75 19.38 -5.11
C THR A 17 -3.79 18.44 -4.48
N ILE A 18 -4.10 17.34 -5.15
CA ILE A 18 -4.94 16.27 -4.59
C ILE A 18 -4.37 15.78 -3.24
N HIS A 19 -3.05 15.64 -3.12
CA HIS A 19 -2.40 15.21 -1.87
C HIS A 19 -2.67 16.18 -0.72
N SER A 20 -2.49 17.48 -0.95
CA SER A 20 -2.76 18.52 0.06
C SER A 20 -4.23 18.52 0.48
N PHE A 21 -5.15 18.37 -0.48
CA PHE A 21 -6.57 18.23 -0.20
C PHE A 21 -6.89 16.97 0.63
N CYS A 22 -6.39 15.80 0.24
CA CYS A 22 -6.59 14.55 0.99
C CYS A 22 -6.04 14.64 2.41
N THR A 23 -4.89 15.29 2.60
CA THR A 23 -4.30 15.52 3.93
C THR A 23 -5.23 16.35 4.82
N GLU A 24 -5.84 17.40 4.28
CA GLU A 24 -6.81 18.24 4.99
C GLU A 24 -8.09 17.47 5.35
N VAL A 25 -8.57 16.63 4.43
CA VAL A 25 -9.73 15.74 4.67
C VAL A 25 -9.44 14.77 5.80
N ILE A 26 -8.26 14.13 5.81
CA ILE A 26 -7.86 13.21 6.88
C ILE A 26 -7.74 13.96 8.21
N ARG A 27 -7.06 15.12 8.25
CA ARG A 27 -6.93 15.94 9.47
C ARG A 27 -8.27 16.39 10.04
N SER A 28 -9.25 16.70 9.19
CA SER A 28 -10.57 17.12 9.65
C SER A 28 -11.41 15.95 10.22
N ASN A 29 -11.03 14.70 9.91
CA ASN A 29 -11.80 13.50 10.21
C ASN A 29 -10.97 12.37 10.85
N TYR A 30 -9.83 12.69 11.48
CA TYR A 30 -8.86 11.70 11.99
C TYR A 30 -9.48 10.67 12.95
N TYR A 31 -10.47 11.09 13.72
CA TYR A 31 -11.20 10.28 14.69
C TYR A 31 -12.04 9.16 14.05
N LEU A 32 -12.36 9.25 12.75
CA LEU A 32 -13.06 8.18 12.02
C LEU A 32 -12.13 7.05 11.58
N LEU A 33 -10.81 7.30 11.56
CA LEU A 33 -9.80 6.42 10.97
C LEU A 33 -8.82 5.84 12.01
N GLU A 34 -9.08 6.04 13.30
CA GLU A 34 -8.18 5.65 14.39
C GLU A 34 -6.75 6.21 14.22
N LEU A 35 -6.62 7.39 13.58
CA LEU A 35 -5.34 8.06 13.37
C LEU A 35 -5.03 9.07 14.47
N ASP A 36 -3.76 9.20 14.85
CA ASP A 36 -3.31 10.28 15.74
C ASP A 36 -3.49 11.64 15.04
N PRO A 37 -4.06 12.67 15.70
CA PRO A 37 -4.23 13.99 15.11
C PRO A 37 -2.91 14.67 14.70
N ASN A 38 -1.78 14.27 15.28
CA ASN A 38 -0.44 14.76 14.99
C ASN A 38 0.30 13.89 13.96
N PHE A 39 -0.42 13.10 13.14
CA PHE A 39 0.21 12.33 12.08
C PHE A 39 1.02 13.23 11.13
N ARG A 40 2.06 12.63 10.54
CA ARG A 40 2.85 13.24 9.48
C ARG A 40 2.95 12.28 8.31
N THR A 41 3.15 12.84 7.12
CA THR A 41 3.55 12.04 5.96
C THR A 41 4.97 11.56 6.18
N ALA A 42 5.18 10.25 6.05
CA ALA A 42 6.51 9.65 6.09
C ALA A 42 7.29 9.99 4.80
N GLU A 43 8.61 10.14 4.93
CA GLU A 43 9.47 10.34 3.76
C GLU A 43 9.66 9.02 2.98
N GLU A 44 10.03 9.12 1.71
CA GLU A 44 10.18 7.95 0.85
C GLU A 44 11.18 6.91 1.40
N ILE A 45 12.27 7.38 2.01
CA ILE A 45 13.28 6.52 2.64
C ILE A 45 12.70 5.84 3.89
N GLU A 46 11.94 6.55 4.72
CA GLU A 46 11.30 5.98 5.91
C GLU A 46 10.29 4.89 5.53
N ILE A 47 9.46 5.18 4.52
CA ILE A 47 8.50 4.21 3.98
C ILE A 47 9.26 2.98 3.47
N LYS A 48 10.34 3.17 2.72
CA LYS A 48 11.12 2.06 2.20
C LYS A 48 11.69 1.19 3.33
N LEU A 49 12.33 1.79 4.33
CA LEU A 49 12.91 1.04 5.45
C LEU A 49 11.85 0.25 6.22
N LEU A 50 10.69 0.86 6.50
CA LEU A 50 9.57 0.18 7.15
C LEU A 50 9.03 -0.99 6.31
N MET A 51 8.94 -0.81 4.99
CA MET A 51 8.50 -1.89 4.10
C MET A 51 9.51 -3.02 4.04
N ASP A 52 10.81 -2.72 4.01
CA ASP A 52 11.88 -3.70 4.00
C ASP A 52 11.89 -4.51 5.31
N GLU A 53 11.75 -3.85 6.47
CA GLU A 53 11.67 -4.48 7.81
C GLU A 53 10.46 -5.41 7.93
N VAL A 54 9.26 -4.96 7.59
CA VAL A 54 8.04 -5.78 7.66
C VAL A 54 8.12 -6.97 6.71
N LEU A 55 8.75 -6.81 5.56
CA LEU A 55 8.90 -7.88 4.58
C LEU A 55 9.93 -8.92 5.02
N GLU A 56 11.02 -8.49 5.65
CA GLU A 56 11.99 -9.39 6.27
C GLU A 56 11.35 -10.21 7.38
N GLU A 57 10.63 -9.58 8.31
CA GLU A 57 9.90 -10.26 9.39
C GLU A 57 8.85 -11.25 8.85
N LEU A 58 8.11 -10.86 7.80
CA LEU A 58 7.13 -11.72 7.15
C LEU A 58 7.80 -12.96 6.56
N LEU A 59 8.86 -12.80 5.78
CA LEU A 59 9.56 -13.92 5.15
C LEU A 59 10.21 -14.83 6.19
N GLU A 60 10.83 -14.26 7.23
CA GLU A 60 11.40 -15.05 8.33
C GLU A 60 10.33 -15.91 9.02
N ALA A 61 9.15 -15.33 9.29
CA ALA A 61 8.04 -16.08 9.87
C ALA A 61 7.57 -17.21 8.95
N GLU A 62 7.39 -16.97 7.65
CA GLU A 62 6.98 -18.00 6.68
C GLU A 62 8.04 -19.10 6.50
N TYR A 63 9.33 -18.75 6.48
CA TYR A 63 10.43 -19.73 6.45
C TYR A 63 10.54 -20.56 7.73
N SER A 64 10.15 -20.00 8.88
CA SER A 64 10.19 -20.71 10.16
C SER A 64 9.08 -21.75 10.33
N ASP A 65 7.99 -21.65 9.55
CA ASP A 65 6.92 -22.63 9.53
C ASP A 65 7.21 -23.74 8.51
N GLU A 66 7.94 -24.76 8.94
CA GLU A 66 8.27 -25.93 8.10
C GLU A 66 7.03 -26.67 7.55
N ALA A 67 5.83 -26.45 8.12
CA ALA A 67 4.59 -27.06 7.64
C ALA A 67 3.91 -26.27 6.52
N ASN A 68 4.39 -25.07 6.17
CA ASN A 68 3.80 -24.25 5.12
C ASN A 68 4.26 -24.68 3.72
N GLU A 69 3.79 -25.85 3.28
CA GLU A 69 4.12 -26.41 1.95
C GLU A 69 3.76 -25.46 0.79
N HIS A 70 2.71 -24.65 0.93
CA HIS A 70 2.30 -23.69 -0.09
C HIS A 70 3.31 -22.55 -0.27
N PHE A 71 3.93 -22.10 0.82
CA PHE A 71 4.98 -21.08 0.75
C PHE A 71 6.23 -21.63 0.05
N PHE A 72 6.69 -22.83 0.41
CA PHE A 72 7.85 -23.43 -0.26
C PHE A 72 7.60 -23.70 -1.75
N ASP A 73 6.42 -24.19 -2.14
CA ASP A 73 6.05 -24.32 -3.56
C ASP A 73 5.98 -22.95 -4.28
N PHE A 74 5.61 -21.88 -3.57
CA PHE A 74 5.69 -20.52 -4.11
C PHE A 74 7.13 -20.06 -4.30
N VAL A 75 8.00 -20.23 -3.29
CA VAL A 75 9.43 -19.90 -3.38
C VAL A 75 10.04 -20.63 -4.59
N ASP A 76 9.91 -21.95 -4.64
CA ASP A 76 10.49 -22.80 -5.71
C ASP A 76 10.05 -22.39 -7.13
N ARG A 77 8.84 -21.86 -7.29
CA ARG A 77 8.31 -21.43 -8.60
C ARG A 77 8.78 -20.05 -9.04
N TYR A 78 9.07 -19.18 -8.10
CA TYR A 78 9.33 -17.76 -8.36
C TYR A 78 10.77 -17.33 -8.07
N THR A 79 11.59 -18.19 -7.49
CA THR A 79 13.02 -17.96 -7.26
C THR A 79 13.88 -18.85 -8.16
N SER A 80 15.18 -18.58 -8.20
CA SER A 80 16.13 -19.40 -8.96
C SER A 80 16.75 -20.49 -8.08
N ASP A 81 17.39 -21.49 -8.69
CA ASP A 81 18.14 -22.53 -7.97
C ASP A 81 19.29 -21.98 -7.09
N ARG A 82 19.62 -20.68 -7.20
CA ARG A 82 20.82 -20.08 -6.61
C ARG A 82 20.53 -19.14 -5.45
N ASP A 83 19.41 -18.44 -5.47
CA ASP A 83 18.96 -17.52 -4.42
C ASP A 83 17.47 -17.11 -4.58
N ASP A 84 16.90 -16.64 -3.48
CA ASP A 84 15.55 -16.10 -3.32
C ASP A 84 15.51 -14.56 -3.28
N SER A 85 16.63 -13.92 -3.66
CA SER A 85 16.84 -12.47 -3.52
C SER A 85 15.84 -11.60 -4.30
N ASP A 86 15.21 -12.16 -5.34
CA ASP A 86 14.18 -11.48 -6.15
C ASP A 86 12.77 -11.57 -5.54
N LEU A 87 12.53 -12.49 -4.59
CA LEU A 87 11.22 -12.73 -3.99
C LEU A 87 10.65 -11.49 -3.27
N PRO A 88 11.42 -10.77 -2.43
CA PRO A 88 10.94 -9.55 -1.80
C PRO A 88 10.51 -8.50 -2.83
N SER A 89 11.29 -8.34 -3.90
CA SER A 89 11.00 -7.40 -4.98
C SER A 89 9.71 -7.74 -5.72
N LEU A 90 9.44 -9.03 -5.93
CA LEU A 90 8.20 -9.52 -6.54
C LEU A 90 6.98 -9.19 -5.68
N ILE A 91 7.04 -9.50 -4.38
CA ILE A 91 5.97 -9.22 -3.42
C ILE A 91 5.68 -7.72 -3.35
N LEU A 92 6.72 -6.89 -3.22
CA LEU A 92 6.59 -5.43 -3.17
C LEU A 92 5.99 -4.85 -4.45
N LYS A 93 6.37 -5.41 -5.61
CA LYS A 93 5.82 -4.98 -6.90
C LYS A 93 4.32 -5.28 -6.99
N LEU A 94 3.90 -6.48 -6.58
CA LEU A 94 2.48 -6.85 -6.54
C LEU A 94 1.71 -5.96 -5.56
N TYR A 95 2.25 -5.75 -4.36
CA TYR A 95 1.66 -4.87 -3.35
C TYR A 95 1.48 -3.44 -3.88
N ARG A 96 2.52 -2.85 -4.48
CA ARG A 96 2.47 -1.49 -5.06
C ARG A 96 1.41 -1.37 -6.16
N HIS A 97 1.23 -2.40 -6.99
CA HIS A 97 0.15 -2.44 -7.96
C HIS A 97 -1.22 -2.56 -7.30
N ALA A 98 -1.37 -3.40 -6.27
CA ALA A 98 -2.63 -3.55 -5.56
C ALA A 98 -3.09 -2.24 -4.91
N ILE A 99 -2.21 -1.53 -4.20
CA ILE A 99 -2.56 -0.28 -3.49
C ILE A 99 -2.84 0.90 -4.42
N SER A 100 -2.46 0.81 -5.70
CA SER A 100 -2.83 1.82 -6.70
C SER A 100 -4.29 1.71 -7.16
N ASN A 101 -5.01 0.66 -6.75
CA ASN A 101 -6.42 0.45 -7.04
C ASN A 101 -7.31 0.90 -5.87
N PRO A 102 -8.55 1.34 -6.13
CA PRO A 102 -9.48 1.76 -5.07
C PRO A 102 -9.78 0.69 -4.01
N ASN A 103 -9.73 -0.60 -4.38
CA ASN A 103 -9.91 -1.73 -3.48
C ASN A 103 -8.80 -2.77 -3.71
N PRO A 104 -7.68 -2.70 -2.95
CA PRO A 104 -6.53 -3.57 -3.16
C PRO A 104 -6.84 -5.06 -2.98
N ASN A 105 -7.65 -5.40 -1.98
CA ASN A 105 -8.03 -6.79 -1.70
C ASN A 105 -8.86 -7.39 -2.84
N GLN A 106 -9.83 -6.63 -3.36
CA GLN A 106 -10.61 -7.06 -4.51
C GLN A 106 -9.74 -7.22 -5.77
N PHE A 107 -8.77 -6.33 -5.96
CA PHE A 107 -7.81 -6.43 -7.06
C PHE A 107 -7.01 -7.74 -6.98
N LEU A 108 -6.45 -8.07 -5.80
CA LEU A 108 -5.72 -9.33 -5.60
C LEU A 108 -6.61 -10.56 -5.81
N GLN A 109 -7.84 -10.54 -5.25
CA GLN A 109 -8.80 -11.62 -5.42
C GLN A 109 -9.18 -11.85 -6.89
N SER A 110 -9.19 -10.80 -7.71
CA SER A 110 -9.51 -10.90 -9.13
C SER A 110 -8.52 -11.77 -9.91
N PHE A 111 -7.25 -11.89 -9.47
CA PHE A 111 -6.29 -12.81 -10.07
C PHE A 111 -6.61 -14.25 -9.74
N VAL A 112 -6.94 -14.54 -8.48
CA VAL A 112 -7.32 -15.89 -8.03
C VAL A 112 -8.55 -16.38 -8.81
N ASN A 113 -9.55 -15.50 -8.96
CA ASN A 113 -10.78 -15.82 -9.69
C ASN A 113 -10.56 -16.12 -11.18
N GLN A 114 -9.44 -15.67 -11.79
CA GLN A 114 -9.12 -16.02 -13.18
C GLN A 114 -8.65 -17.48 -13.33
N TYR A 115 -8.11 -18.06 -12.26
CA TYR A 115 -7.69 -19.47 -12.22
C TYR A 115 -8.81 -20.41 -11.75
N ASP A 116 -9.94 -19.87 -11.28
CA ASP A 116 -11.14 -20.66 -11.00
C ASP A 116 -11.86 -21.00 -12.30
N VAL A 117 -11.27 -21.95 -13.04
CA VAL A 117 -11.79 -22.44 -14.32
C VAL A 117 -12.87 -23.52 -14.12
N MET A 118 -13.18 -23.92 -12.89
CA MET A 118 -14.15 -24.98 -12.57
C MET A 118 -15.61 -24.48 -12.53
N GLY A 119 -15.94 -23.53 -13.41
CA GLY A 119 -17.29 -23.01 -13.64
C GLY A 119 -17.73 -22.99 -15.10
N LYS A 120 -17.01 -23.68 -16.00
CA LYS A 120 -17.40 -23.93 -17.40
C LYS A 120 -17.18 -25.37 -17.81
#